data_AF-A0A7C4VHC4-F1
#
_entry.id   AF-A0A7C4VHC4-F1
#
_cell.length_a   1.000
_cell.length_b   1.000
_cell.length_c   1.000
_cell.angle_alpha   90.00
_cell.angle_beta   90.00
_cell.angle_gamma   90.00
#
_symmetry.space_group_name_H-M   'P 1'
#
loop_
_entity.id
_entity.type
_entity.pdbx_description
1 polymer ?
#
loop_
_entity_poly.entity_id
_entity_poly.type
_entity_poly.pdbx_seq_one_letter_code
_entity_poly.pdbx_strand_id
1 'polypeptide(L)'
;MMHQEKSRLKLKKSLALALMLAVLGIVSTVGFLRLRNSFPNVSAVEASGNVIVYWDENCSQKVNSIYWGGLSPGEARHVTVFVRNEGTDSCLLLLKPTSWNPPEVYQYLSFSWSYNANKIEAGNVAKVTQVLKVSPSIKEISSFSFSIIYEGKTHLALSDFNALFAENPNSRMIYPSDASNKPLNCAPAMASDWTASAFIYTKLAWVTEGLDTDAEFVNQTTGKPKGNSGAAIVSFGGPCVNPIVKYAESADTPQVDKAPIKFHVQGQLYQFIHQNGSNIEGAELPITVINNDRDMFLIEIFTDGEGKYIMLCYGFGWKGTYAAGKYFHTTIYPNLELHNESWIIVKWEDTNQNGFVNTPGEGDTYTIISKGNW
;
A
#
# COMPACT_ATOMS: atom_id res chain seq x y z
N MET A 1 57.78 -18.16 39.86
CA MET A 1 56.65 -18.69 39.06
C MET A 1 55.86 -17.59 38.35
N MET A 2 55.38 -16.57 39.07
CA MET A 2 54.57 -15.46 38.52
C MET A 2 55.27 -14.56 37.45
N HIS A 3 56.61 -14.53 37.41
CA HIS A 3 57.35 -13.74 36.42
C HIS A 3 57.46 -14.42 35.03
N GLN A 4 57.52 -15.76 35.00
CA GLN A 4 57.54 -16.55 33.76
C GLN A 4 56.18 -16.58 33.05
N GLU A 5 55.09 -16.42 33.80
CA GLU A 5 53.73 -16.45 33.25
C GLU A 5 53.38 -15.12 32.56
N LYS A 6 53.85 -13.99 33.11
CA LYS A 6 53.72 -12.66 32.48
C LYS A 6 54.54 -12.53 31.20
N SER A 7 55.72 -13.15 31.12
CA SER A 7 56.54 -13.13 29.89
C SER A 7 55.94 -13.99 28.78
N ARG A 8 55.39 -15.17 29.12
CA ARG A 8 54.65 -16.02 28.17
C ARG A 8 53.37 -15.36 27.65
N LEU A 9 52.65 -14.61 28.49
CA LEU A 9 51.45 -13.87 28.08
C LEU A 9 51.79 -12.68 27.16
N LYS A 10 52.89 -11.98 27.41
CA LYS A 10 53.37 -10.91 26.51
C LYS A 10 53.82 -11.45 25.14
N LEU A 11 54.51 -12.59 25.12
CA LEU A 11 54.95 -13.25 23.89
C LEU A 11 53.78 -13.80 23.06
N LYS A 12 52.74 -14.37 23.70
CA LYS A 12 51.51 -14.81 23.01
C LYS A 12 50.73 -13.63 22.40
N LYS A 13 50.68 -12.49 23.09
CA LYS A 13 50.02 -11.28 22.57
C LYS A 13 50.78 -10.63 21.42
N SER A 14 52.12 -10.64 21.44
CA SER A 14 52.92 -10.11 20.31
C SER A 14 52.86 -11.02 19.08
N LEU A 15 52.81 -12.34 19.27
CA LEU A 15 52.68 -13.31 18.18
C LEU A 15 51.29 -13.25 17.52
N ALA A 16 50.22 -13.07 18.33
CA ALA A 16 48.86 -12.88 17.83
C ALA A 16 48.70 -11.57 17.04
N LEU A 17 49.37 -10.48 17.47
CA LEU A 17 49.35 -9.20 16.77
C LEU A 17 50.12 -9.25 15.44
N ALA A 18 51.26 -9.95 15.40
CA ALA A 18 52.05 -10.14 14.19
C ALA A 18 51.33 -11.01 13.14
N LEU A 19 50.61 -12.06 13.57
CA LEU A 19 49.77 -12.88 12.69
C LEU A 19 48.56 -12.10 12.15
N MET A 20 47.95 -11.23 12.96
CA MET A 20 46.84 -10.38 12.51
C MET A 20 47.27 -9.39 11.42
N LEU A 21 48.45 -8.79 11.56
CA LEU A 21 49.01 -7.86 10.56
C LEU A 21 49.45 -8.56 9.27
N ALA A 22 49.96 -9.80 9.36
CA ALA A 22 50.30 -10.60 8.18
C ALA A 22 49.06 -11.03 7.37
N VAL A 23 47.95 -11.35 8.03
CA VAL A 23 46.67 -11.68 7.37
C VAL A 23 46.05 -10.44 6.69
N LEU A 24 46.17 -9.26 7.30
CA LEU A 24 45.77 -7.98 6.68
C LEU A 24 46.64 -7.59 5.47
N GLY A 25 47.93 -7.96 5.47
CA GLY A 25 48.86 -7.69 4.36
C GLY A 25 48.71 -8.63 3.15
N ILE A 26 48.28 -9.86 3.35
CA ILE A 26 48.07 -10.84 2.26
C ILE A 26 46.72 -10.62 1.56
N VAL A 27 45.70 -10.12 2.28
CA VAL A 27 44.40 -9.74 1.70
C VAL A 27 44.51 -8.46 0.83
N SER A 28 45.48 -7.57 1.11
CA SER A 28 45.63 -6.31 0.36
C SER A 28 46.48 -6.42 -0.92
N THR A 29 47.30 -7.47 -1.09
CA THR A 29 48.27 -7.55 -2.20
C THR A 29 47.91 -8.53 -3.32
N VAL A 30 47.10 -9.56 -3.07
CA VAL A 30 46.68 -10.52 -4.12
C VAL A 30 45.31 -10.18 -4.73
N GLY A 31 44.53 -9.29 -4.10
CA GLY A 31 43.23 -8.83 -4.61
C GLY A 31 43.27 -7.58 -5.50
N PHE A 32 44.44 -6.98 -5.75
CA PHE A 32 44.54 -5.66 -6.39
C PHE A 32 44.78 -5.68 -7.92
N LEU A 33 44.53 -6.80 -8.60
CA LEU A 33 44.59 -6.87 -10.06
C LEU A 33 43.32 -7.51 -10.62
N ARG A 34 42.42 -6.62 -11.06
CA ARG A 34 41.10 -6.80 -11.70
C ARG A 34 39.89 -6.86 -10.78
N LEU A 35 39.50 -5.69 -10.25
CA LEU A 35 38.09 -5.37 -10.05
C LEU A 35 37.80 -4.00 -10.68
N ARG A 36 36.87 -3.99 -11.64
CA ARG A 36 36.16 -2.77 -12.03
C ARG A 36 35.60 -2.15 -10.75
N ASN A 37 35.71 -0.83 -10.60
CA ASN A 37 35.05 -0.05 -9.57
C ASN A 37 33.54 -0.37 -9.55
N SER A 38 33.11 -1.26 -8.64
CA SER A 38 31.71 -1.62 -8.42
C SER A 38 31.44 -1.44 -6.95
N PHE A 39 30.74 -0.35 -6.60
CA PHE A 39 30.35 -0.06 -5.23
C PHE A 39 29.22 -1.02 -4.79
N PRO A 40 29.25 -1.58 -3.57
CA PRO A 40 28.27 -2.57 -3.13
C PRO A 40 26.94 -1.89 -2.76
N ASN A 41 25.93 -2.01 -3.62
CA ASN A 41 24.55 -1.70 -3.24
C ASN A 41 23.92 -2.97 -2.66
N VAL A 42 23.41 -2.90 -1.43
CA VAL A 42 22.91 -4.07 -0.69
C VAL A 42 21.58 -3.74 -0.05
N SER A 43 20.67 -4.71 -0.05
CA SER A 43 19.53 -4.67 0.84
C SER A 43 19.58 -5.79 1.87
N ALA A 44 19.27 -5.48 3.13
CA ALA A 44 18.88 -6.50 4.10
C ALA A 44 17.50 -7.05 3.73
N VAL A 45 17.26 -8.33 3.97
CA VAL A 45 15.95 -8.95 3.75
C VAL A 45 15.40 -9.41 5.09
N GLU A 46 14.22 -8.90 5.41
CA GLU A 46 13.47 -9.25 6.60
C GLU A 46 12.14 -9.85 6.17
N ALA A 47 11.66 -10.83 6.92
CA ALA A 47 10.38 -11.48 6.67
C ALA A 47 9.56 -11.55 7.96
N SER A 48 8.28 -11.21 7.87
CA SER A 48 7.33 -11.20 8.99
C SER A 48 5.98 -11.78 8.57
N GLY A 49 5.07 -12.05 9.51
CA GLY A 49 3.73 -12.53 9.16
C GLY A 49 3.71 -13.94 8.56
N ASN A 50 4.54 -14.83 9.10
CA ASN A 50 4.66 -16.24 8.70
C ASN A 50 5.11 -16.49 7.26
N VAL A 51 5.74 -15.52 6.59
CA VAL A 51 6.46 -15.80 5.34
C VAL A 51 7.96 -15.89 5.56
N ILE A 52 8.62 -16.67 4.72
CA ILE A 52 10.09 -16.74 4.64
C ILE A 52 10.51 -16.61 3.18
N VAL A 53 11.61 -15.89 2.95
CA VAL A 53 12.16 -15.63 1.61
C VAL A 53 13.35 -16.54 1.34
N TYR A 54 13.38 -17.14 0.16
CA TYR A 54 14.37 -18.12 -0.28
C TYR A 54 14.95 -17.77 -1.65
N TRP A 55 16.17 -18.22 -1.92
CA TRP A 55 16.82 -18.05 -3.23
C TRP A 55 16.31 -19.03 -4.28
N ASP A 56 15.72 -20.14 -3.85
CA ASP A 56 15.30 -21.25 -4.70
C ASP A 56 13.89 -21.73 -4.40
N GLU A 57 13.27 -22.35 -5.40
CA GLU A 57 11.88 -22.85 -5.34
C GLU A 57 11.68 -23.99 -4.34
N ASN A 58 12.73 -24.76 -4.05
CA ASN A 58 12.68 -25.82 -3.03
C ASN A 58 12.82 -25.27 -1.60
N CYS A 59 12.93 -23.94 -1.46
CA CYS A 59 13.09 -23.26 -0.18
C CYS A 59 14.28 -23.79 0.63
N SER A 60 15.40 -24.09 -0.04
CA SER A 60 16.58 -24.67 0.60
C SER A 60 17.49 -23.63 1.26
N GLN A 61 17.55 -22.41 0.71
CA GLN A 61 18.43 -21.35 1.20
C GLN A 61 17.67 -20.04 1.46
N LYS A 62 17.64 -19.61 2.72
CA LYS A 62 17.00 -18.35 3.13
C LYS A 62 17.77 -17.14 2.59
N VAL A 63 17.03 -16.10 2.19
CA VAL A 63 17.59 -14.80 1.80
C VAL A 63 17.69 -13.91 3.03
N ASN A 64 18.91 -13.56 3.42
CA ASN A 64 19.17 -12.57 4.48
C ASN A 64 19.58 -11.20 3.92
N SER A 65 20.11 -11.18 2.71
CA SER A 65 20.49 -9.95 2.01
C SER A 65 20.50 -10.17 0.50
N ILE A 66 20.28 -9.11 -0.26
CA ILE A 66 20.40 -9.09 -1.72
C ILE A 66 21.54 -8.15 -2.09
N TYR A 67 22.49 -8.67 -2.88
CA TYR A 67 23.56 -7.87 -3.48
C TYR A 67 23.12 -7.38 -4.86
N TRP A 68 22.87 -6.08 -4.99
CA TRP A 68 22.41 -5.45 -6.24
C TRP A 68 23.56 -5.16 -7.21
N GLY A 69 24.81 -5.22 -6.73
CA GLY A 69 26.01 -4.90 -7.50
C GLY A 69 26.17 -3.41 -7.77
N GLY A 70 27.17 -3.07 -8.58
CA GLY A 70 27.33 -1.71 -9.09
C GLY A 70 26.19 -1.39 -10.06
N LEU A 71 25.51 -0.27 -9.85
CA LEU A 71 24.45 0.23 -10.73
C LEU A 71 24.86 1.60 -11.25
N SER A 72 24.81 1.77 -12.57
CA SER A 72 25.05 3.06 -13.22
C SER A 72 23.77 3.90 -13.26
N PRO A 73 23.86 5.24 -13.38
CA PRO A 73 22.68 6.07 -13.62
C PRO A 73 21.87 5.56 -14.82
N GLY A 74 20.57 5.35 -14.64
CA GLY A 74 19.66 4.79 -15.63
C GLY A 74 19.59 3.26 -15.69
N GLU A 75 20.48 2.54 -14.99
CA GLU A 75 20.50 1.07 -14.98
C GLU A 75 19.38 0.50 -14.10
N ALA A 76 18.86 -0.67 -14.51
CA ALA A 76 17.95 -1.48 -13.73
C ALA A 76 18.55 -2.87 -13.47
N ARG A 77 18.31 -3.42 -12.28
CA ARG A 77 18.71 -4.77 -11.87
C ARG A 77 17.49 -5.57 -11.45
N HIS A 78 17.44 -6.80 -11.91
CA HIS A 78 16.37 -7.75 -11.61
C HIS A 78 16.92 -8.83 -10.68
N VAL A 79 16.18 -9.13 -9.61
CA VAL A 79 16.49 -10.21 -8.67
C VAL A 79 15.23 -11.03 -8.44
N THR A 80 15.35 -12.34 -8.52
CA THR A 80 14.22 -13.25 -8.25
C THR A 80 14.43 -13.96 -6.93
N VAL A 81 13.38 -14.02 -6.12
CA VAL A 81 13.31 -14.78 -4.87
C VAL A 81 12.01 -15.58 -4.83
N PHE A 82 11.94 -16.51 -3.89
CA PHE A 82 10.81 -17.40 -3.66
C PHE A 82 10.31 -17.20 -2.24
N VAL A 83 9.06 -16.76 -2.09
CA VAL A 83 8.46 -16.46 -0.79
C VAL A 83 7.49 -17.56 -0.44
N ARG A 84 7.76 -18.27 0.66
CA ARG A 84 6.90 -19.36 1.14
C ARG A 84 6.05 -18.88 2.29
N ASN A 85 4.77 -19.22 2.27
CA ASN A 85 3.90 -19.10 3.41
C ASN A 85 4.13 -20.30 4.35
N GLU A 86 4.76 -20.05 5.49
CA GLU A 86 5.01 -21.05 6.54
C GLU A 86 3.92 -21.04 7.63
N GLY A 87 2.87 -20.23 7.44
CA GLY A 87 1.70 -20.18 8.30
C GLY A 87 0.69 -21.29 8.01
N THR A 88 -0.41 -21.29 8.76
CA THR A 88 -1.52 -22.24 8.61
C THR A 88 -2.65 -21.74 7.73
N ASP A 89 -2.77 -20.42 7.56
CA ASP A 89 -3.79 -19.77 6.75
C ASP A 89 -3.17 -19.16 5.49
N SER A 90 -3.98 -18.96 4.45
CA SER A 90 -3.58 -18.21 3.25
C SER A 90 -3.16 -16.79 3.61
N CYS A 91 -2.13 -16.25 2.96
CA CYS A 91 -1.70 -14.86 3.18
C CYS A 91 -1.53 -14.07 1.88
N LEU A 92 -1.73 -12.77 1.96
CA LEU A 92 -1.28 -11.79 0.98
C LEU A 92 0.14 -11.40 1.32
N LEU A 93 0.98 -11.26 0.29
CA LEU A 93 2.33 -10.74 0.47
C LEU A 93 2.32 -9.23 0.26
N LEU A 94 2.91 -8.50 1.19
CA LEU A 94 3.30 -7.10 1.02
C LEU A 94 4.81 -6.97 1.05
N LEU A 95 5.33 -5.99 0.33
CA LEU A 95 6.75 -5.73 0.23
C LEU A 95 7.00 -4.23 0.47
N LYS A 96 7.84 -3.91 1.46
CA LYS A 96 8.12 -2.53 1.89
C LYS A 96 9.63 -2.27 1.88
N PRO A 97 10.16 -1.42 0.98
CA PRO A 97 11.54 -0.94 1.08
C PRO A 97 11.64 0.16 2.14
N THR A 98 12.59 0.04 3.07
CA THR A 98 12.72 0.96 4.21
C THR A 98 14.19 1.21 4.57
N SER A 99 14.45 2.08 5.54
CA SER A 99 15.79 2.30 6.11
C SER A 99 16.84 2.67 5.05
N TRP A 100 16.45 3.51 4.09
CA TRP A 100 17.34 4.00 3.05
C TRP A 100 18.54 4.75 3.65
N ASN A 101 19.74 4.40 3.21
CA ASN A 101 20.98 5.03 3.62
C ASN A 101 21.90 5.23 2.40
N PRO A 102 22.24 6.49 2.06
CA PRO A 102 21.76 7.71 2.71
C PRO A 102 20.25 7.92 2.50
N PRO A 103 19.52 8.59 3.41
CA PRO A 103 18.06 8.73 3.30
C PRO A 103 17.62 9.36 1.98
N GLU A 104 18.31 10.40 1.51
CA GLU A 104 18.02 11.09 0.25
C GLU A 104 18.26 10.26 -1.01
N VAL A 105 18.61 8.97 -0.91
CA VAL A 105 18.70 8.10 -2.08
C VAL A 105 17.33 7.67 -2.61
N TYR A 106 16.29 7.60 -1.77
CA TYR A 106 14.97 7.10 -2.19
C TYR A 106 14.37 7.93 -3.34
N GLN A 107 14.64 9.23 -3.41
CA GLN A 107 14.21 10.13 -4.50
C GLN A 107 14.87 9.82 -5.85
N TYR A 108 15.96 9.04 -5.85
CA TYR A 108 16.70 8.66 -7.06
C TYR A 108 16.54 7.18 -7.42
N LEU A 109 15.79 6.41 -6.64
CA LEU A 109 15.60 4.98 -6.85
C LEU A 109 14.13 4.69 -7.11
N SER A 110 13.85 3.82 -8.07
CA SER A 110 12.54 3.21 -8.23
C SER A 110 12.66 1.72 -7.94
N PHE A 111 11.85 1.22 -7.02
CA PHE A 111 11.77 -0.18 -6.67
C PHE A 111 10.39 -0.72 -7.07
N SER A 112 10.36 -1.84 -7.78
CA SER A 112 9.11 -2.50 -8.20
C SER A 112 9.26 -4.02 -8.10
N TRP A 113 8.16 -4.75 -8.19
CA TRP A 113 8.14 -6.20 -8.00
C TRP A 113 6.99 -6.87 -8.76
N SER A 114 7.14 -8.14 -9.09
CA SER A 114 6.23 -8.86 -10.00
C SER A 114 5.05 -9.58 -9.32
N TYR A 115 4.79 -9.31 -8.04
CA TYR A 115 3.72 -10.01 -7.32
C TYR A 115 2.36 -9.39 -7.64
N ASN A 116 1.38 -10.24 -7.88
CA ASN A 116 0.07 -9.92 -8.45
C ASN A 116 -1.05 -9.93 -7.41
N ALA A 117 -0.73 -9.70 -6.13
CA ALA A 117 -1.67 -9.69 -5.01
C ALA A 117 -2.44 -11.01 -4.79
N ASN A 118 -2.04 -12.13 -5.41
CA ASN A 118 -2.71 -13.42 -5.22
C ASN A 118 -2.37 -14.04 -3.85
N LYS A 119 -3.38 -14.48 -3.10
CA LYS A 119 -3.16 -15.21 -1.85
C LYS A 119 -2.22 -16.40 -2.05
N ILE A 120 -1.26 -16.53 -1.15
CA ILE A 120 -0.32 -17.64 -1.03
C ILE A 120 -0.91 -18.60 -0.01
N GLU A 121 -1.42 -19.74 -0.47
CA GLU A 121 -1.93 -20.79 0.43
C GLU A 121 -0.84 -21.29 1.39
N ALA A 122 -1.27 -21.86 2.51
CA ALA A 122 -0.36 -22.42 3.52
C ALA A 122 0.59 -23.46 2.88
N GLY A 123 1.88 -23.31 3.11
CA GLY A 123 2.94 -24.16 2.56
C GLY A 123 3.34 -23.87 1.11
N ASN A 124 2.56 -23.08 0.36
CA ASN A 124 2.84 -22.74 -1.03
C ASN A 124 3.88 -21.63 -1.16
N VAL A 125 4.47 -21.56 -2.36
CA VAL A 125 5.58 -20.66 -2.70
C VAL A 125 5.17 -19.71 -3.82
N ALA A 126 5.41 -18.42 -3.63
CA ALA A 126 5.28 -17.39 -4.65
C ALA A 126 6.65 -17.01 -5.22
N LYS A 127 6.78 -17.04 -6.54
CA LYS A 127 7.95 -16.52 -7.25
C LYS A 127 7.82 -15.00 -7.41
N VAL A 128 8.77 -14.25 -6.86
CA VAL A 128 8.76 -12.79 -6.86
C VAL A 128 10.01 -12.28 -7.56
N THR A 129 9.86 -11.45 -8.59
CA THR A 129 10.97 -10.74 -9.23
C THR A 129 10.93 -9.28 -8.84
N GLN A 130 11.97 -8.81 -8.14
CA GLN A 130 12.16 -7.40 -7.80
C GLN A 130 13.00 -6.71 -8.87
N VAL A 131 12.70 -5.44 -9.10
CA VAL A 131 13.43 -4.57 -10.03
C VAL A 131 13.80 -3.30 -9.31
N LEU A 132 15.09 -3.06 -9.18
CA LEU A 132 15.65 -1.81 -8.66
C LEU A 132 16.28 -1.03 -9.80
N LYS A 133 15.80 0.19 -10.03
CA LYS A 133 16.31 1.07 -11.08
C LYS A 133 16.81 2.38 -10.49
N VAL A 134 17.96 2.81 -10.98
CA VAL A 134 18.62 4.05 -10.60
C VAL A 134 18.25 5.15 -11.58
N SER A 135 17.81 6.30 -11.08
CA SER A 135 17.53 7.46 -11.93
C SER A 135 18.78 7.93 -12.66
N PRO A 136 18.69 8.30 -13.96
CA PRO A 136 19.78 8.97 -14.65
C PRO A 136 20.23 10.29 -13.99
N SER A 137 19.37 10.89 -13.15
CA SER A 137 19.64 12.16 -12.47
C SER A 137 20.38 12.02 -11.14
N ILE A 138 20.68 10.80 -10.67
CA ILE A 138 21.40 10.61 -9.42
C ILE A 138 22.77 11.28 -9.50
N LYS A 139 23.11 12.07 -8.48
CA LYS A 139 24.40 12.74 -8.34
C LYS A 139 24.94 12.48 -6.95
N GLU A 140 26.26 12.40 -6.83
CA GLU A 140 27.00 12.36 -5.56
C GLU A 140 26.75 11.13 -4.65
N ILE A 141 25.80 10.27 -4.98
CA ILE A 141 25.58 8.98 -4.30
C ILE A 141 26.31 7.88 -5.07
N SER A 142 27.37 7.33 -4.47
CA SER A 142 28.19 6.26 -5.05
C SER A 142 27.84 4.87 -4.52
N SER A 143 27.15 4.79 -3.38
CA SER A 143 26.67 3.55 -2.78
C SER A 143 25.43 3.81 -1.94
N PHE A 144 24.54 2.83 -1.84
CA PHE A 144 23.41 2.89 -0.93
C PHE A 144 23.06 1.52 -0.34
N SER A 145 22.36 1.56 0.79
CA SER A 145 21.77 0.39 1.43
C SER A 145 20.35 0.66 1.88
N PHE A 146 19.54 -0.38 2.00
CA PHE A 146 18.17 -0.31 2.52
C PHE A 146 17.73 -1.67 3.08
N SER A 147 16.57 -1.75 3.70
CA SER A 147 15.93 -3.02 4.08
C SER A 147 14.74 -3.29 3.16
N ILE A 148 14.50 -4.56 2.86
CA ILE A 148 13.28 -5.03 2.21
C ILE A 148 12.54 -5.90 3.21
N ILE A 149 11.34 -5.47 3.60
CA ILE A 149 10.47 -6.23 4.48
C ILE A 149 9.43 -6.95 3.62
N TYR A 150 9.42 -8.28 3.69
CA TYR A 150 8.36 -9.14 3.17
C TYR A 150 7.39 -9.47 4.31
N GLU A 151 6.14 -9.05 4.18
CA GLU A 151 5.13 -9.23 5.23
C GLU A 151 3.99 -10.09 4.70
N GLY A 152 3.73 -11.23 5.34
CA GLY A 152 2.54 -12.03 5.10
C GLY A 152 1.37 -11.53 5.93
N LYS A 153 0.26 -11.17 5.29
CA LYS A 153 -0.94 -10.69 5.98
C LYS A 153 -2.15 -11.53 5.62
N THR A 154 -3.02 -11.78 6.59
CA THR A 154 -4.27 -12.52 6.34
C THR A 154 -5.31 -11.66 5.61
N HIS A 155 -5.20 -10.33 5.73
CA HIS A 155 -6.07 -9.34 5.10
C HIS A 155 -5.29 -8.05 4.82
N LEU A 156 -5.82 -7.20 3.94
CA LEU A 156 -5.36 -5.83 3.76
C LEU A 156 -5.96 -4.94 4.85
N ALA A 157 -5.22 -3.91 5.27
CA ALA A 157 -5.71 -2.92 6.20
C ALA A 157 -5.39 -1.50 5.72
N LEU A 158 -6.14 -0.50 6.19
CA LEU A 158 -5.89 0.92 5.91
C LEU A 158 -4.45 1.31 6.29
N SER A 159 -3.85 0.66 7.29
CA SER A 159 -2.44 0.78 7.67
C SER A 159 -1.46 0.47 6.53
N ASP A 160 -1.87 -0.27 5.51
CA ASP A 160 -1.08 -0.60 4.33
C ASP A 160 -1.18 0.45 3.21
N PHE A 161 -1.89 1.56 3.43
CA PHE A 161 -2.12 2.60 2.41
C PHE A 161 -0.83 3.05 1.71
N ASN A 162 0.26 3.27 2.47
CA ASN A 162 1.51 3.73 1.88
C ASN A 162 2.08 2.71 0.88
N ALA A 163 2.10 1.43 1.25
CA ALA A 163 2.64 0.37 0.40
C ALA A 163 1.75 0.07 -0.81
N LEU A 164 0.43 0.12 -0.63
CA LEU A 164 -0.52 -0.26 -1.65
C LEU A 164 -0.85 0.85 -2.64
N PHE A 165 -0.90 2.10 -2.18
CA PHE A 165 -1.38 3.25 -2.95
C PHE A 165 -0.33 4.37 -3.04
N ALA A 166 0.20 4.87 -1.90
CA ALA A 166 1.05 6.05 -1.91
C ALA A 166 2.35 5.85 -2.72
N GLU A 167 3.01 4.72 -2.52
CA GLU A 167 4.30 4.39 -3.14
C GLU A 167 4.14 3.52 -4.41
N ASN A 168 2.91 3.15 -4.75
CA ASN A 168 2.64 2.26 -5.88
C ASN A 168 2.82 3.01 -7.22
N PRO A 169 3.76 2.59 -8.08
CA PRO A 169 4.01 3.26 -9.36
C PRO A 169 2.86 3.14 -10.37
N ASN A 170 1.90 2.23 -10.11
CA ASN A 170 0.72 1.99 -10.93
C ASN A 170 -0.56 2.51 -10.26
N SER A 171 -0.44 3.51 -9.39
CA SER A 171 -1.59 4.18 -8.78
C SER A 171 -2.38 5.00 -9.81
N ARG A 172 -3.69 4.84 -9.78
CA ARG A 172 -4.67 5.47 -10.67
C ARG A 172 -5.75 6.14 -9.83
N MET A 173 -5.89 7.45 -9.98
CA MET A 173 -7.02 8.18 -9.42
C MET A 173 -8.09 8.29 -10.50
N ILE A 174 -9.24 7.67 -10.29
CA ILE A 174 -10.35 7.71 -11.25
C ILE A 174 -11.45 8.58 -10.68
N TYR A 175 -11.72 9.69 -11.35
CA TYR A 175 -12.70 10.68 -10.92
C TYR A 175 -14.08 10.37 -11.51
N PRO A 176 -15.15 10.45 -10.71
CA PRO A 176 -16.48 10.32 -11.26
C PRO A 176 -16.81 11.55 -12.11
N SER A 177 -17.05 11.44 -13.42
CA SER A 177 -17.26 12.61 -14.29
C SER A 177 -18.60 13.31 -14.03
N ASP A 178 -18.72 14.57 -14.48
CA ASP A 178 -19.97 15.34 -14.55
C ASP A 178 -20.79 15.07 -15.83
N ALA A 179 -20.35 14.11 -16.64
CA ALA A 179 -21.03 13.72 -17.86
C ALA A 179 -22.38 13.03 -17.57
N SER A 180 -23.32 13.12 -18.51
CA SER A 180 -24.63 12.48 -18.41
C SER A 180 -24.64 11.03 -18.92
N ASN A 181 -23.68 10.65 -19.77
CA ASN A 181 -23.59 9.34 -20.41
C ASN A 181 -22.48 8.50 -19.77
N LYS A 182 -22.72 8.04 -18.54
CA LYS A 182 -21.73 7.29 -17.76
C LYS A 182 -22.03 5.78 -17.78
N PRO A 183 -21.02 4.92 -17.59
CA PRO A 183 -21.23 3.48 -17.43
C PRO A 183 -22.27 3.18 -16.36
N LEU A 184 -23.02 2.10 -16.54
CA LEU A 184 -24.11 1.69 -15.63
C LEU A 184 -25.19 2.76 -15.39
N ASN A 185 -25.30 3.78 -16.25
CA ASN A 185 -26.21 4.91 -16.10
C ASN A 185 -26.03 5.66 -14.76
N CYS A 186 -24.80 5.80 -14.29
CA CYS A 186 -24.50 6.69 -13.16
C CYS A 186 -24.83 8.15 -13.52
N ALA A 187 -25.29 8.90 -12.52
CA ALA A 187 -25.58 10.32 -12.66
C ALA A 187 -24.27 11.15 -12.73
N PRO A 188 -24.34 12.38 -13.27
CA PRO A 188 -23.27 13.37 -13.14
C PRO A 188 -22.82 13.53 -11.68
N ALA A 189 -21.52 13.52 -11.44
CA ALA A 189 -20.95 13.81 -10.14
C ALA A 189 -20.89 15.32 -9.86
N MET A 190 -20.76 15.68 -8.59
CA MET A 190 -20.53 17.07 -8.17
C MET A 190 -19.04 17.33 -7.96
N ALA A 191 -18.61 18.58 -8.17
CA ALA A 191 -17.22 19.00 -7.94
C ALA A 191 -16.71 18.75 -6.50
N SER A 192 -17.62 18.59 -5.53
CA SER A 192 -17.31 18.18 -4.16
C SER A 192 -16.69 16.79 -4.08
N ASP A 193 -17.14 15.83 -4.91
CA ASP A 193 -16.57 14.47 -4.94
C ASP A 193 -15.12 14.52 -5.43
N TRP A 194 -14.80 15.45 -6.32
CA TRP A 194 -13.43 15.69 -6.81
C TRP A 194 -12.60 16.40 -5.76
N THR A 195 -13.17 17.41 -5.09
CA THR A 195 -12.47 18.14 -4.03
C THR A 195 -12.05 17.19 -2.89
N ALA A 196 -12.90 16.22 -2.54
CA ALA A 196 -12.59 15.20 -1.53
C ALA A 196 -11.36 14.36 -1.92
N SER A 197 -11.15 14.09 -3.20
CA SER A 197 -10.06 13.23 -3.66
C SER A 197 -8.68 13.86 -3.52
N ALA A 198 -8.60 15.20 -3.45
CA ALA A 198 -7.34 15.93 -3.24
C ALA A 198 -6.62 15.52 -1.94
N PHE A 199 -7.38 15.14 -0.91
CA PHE A 199 -6.84 14.66 0.36
C PHE A 199 -6.05 13.35 0.22
N ILE A 200 -6.37 12.52 -0.78
CA ILE A 200 -5.62 11.30 -1.09
C ILE A 200 -4.62 11.53 -2.22
N TYR A 201 -5.01 12.26 -3.27
CA TYR A 201 -4.16 12.54 -4.43
C TYR A 201 -2.78 13.08 -4.03
N THR A 202 -2.75 14.05 -3.10
CA THR A 202 -1.52 14.70 -2.63
C THR A 202 -0.57 13.76 -1.86
N LYS A 203 -1.01 12.54 -1.57
CA LYS A 203 -0.24 11.50 -0.88
C LYS A 203 0.34 10.46 -1.84
N LEU A 204 -0.08 10.48 -3.11
CA LEU A 204 0.37 9.52 -4.12
C LEU A 204 1.67 10.04 -4.75
N ALA A 205 2.78 9.32 -4.56
CA ALA A 205 4.07 9.65 -5.16
C ALA A 205 4.04 9.49 -6.69
N TRP A 206 3.24 8.54 -7.16
CA TRP A 206 2.99 8.28 -8.57
C TRP A 206 1.48 8.20 -8.77
N VAL A 207 0.94 8.93 -9.73
CA VAL A 207 -0.48 8.85 -10.04
C VAL A 207 -0.72 9.16 -11.51
N THR A 208 -1.53 8.34 -12.15
CA THR A 208 -2.18 8.69 -13.41
C THR A 208 -3.65 8.96 -13.14
N GLU A 209 -4.15 10.12 -13.55
CA GLU A 209 -5.55 10.49 -13.36
C GLU A 209 -6.37 10.33 -14.64
N GLY A 210 -7.64 10.01 -14.47
CA GLY A 210 -8.59 9.88 -15.56
C GLY A 210 -10.04 9.94 -15.09
N LEU A 211 -10.96 10.14 -16.03
CA LEU A 211 -12.39 10.13 -15.77
C LEU A 211 -12.96 8.72 -15.89
N ASP A 212 -14.06 8.48 -15.19
CA ASP A 212 -14.82 7.24 -15.30
C ASP A 212 -15.50 7.01 -16.67
N THR A 213 -15.54 8.04 -17.52
CA THR A 213 -15.98 7.98 -18.92
C THR A 213 -14.84 7.68 -19.90
N ASP A 214 -13.60 7.60 -19.42
CA ASP A 214 -12.46 7.22 -20.23
C ASP A 214 -12.35 5.69 -20.32
N ALA A 215 -12.36 5.18 -21.56
CA ALA A 215 -12.23 3.77 -21.84
C ALA A 215 -10.86 3.19 -21.44
N GLU A 216 -9.83 4.00 -21.23
CA GLU A 216 -8.51 3.56 -20.72
C GLU A 216 -8.52 3.30 -19.20
N PHE A 217 -9.49 3.89 -18.49
CA PHE A 217 -9.60 3.80 -17.03
C PHE A 217 -10.75 2.90 -16.58
N VAL A 218 -11.85 2.85 -17.33
CA VAL A 218 -13.05 2.10 -16.93
C VAL A 218 -13.60 1.34 -18.12
N ASN A 219 -14.03 0.09 -17.91
CA ASN A 219 -14.83 -0.63 -18.86
C ASN A 219 -16.19 0.06 -18.99
N GLN A 220 -16.43 0.70 -20.13
CA GLN A 220 -17.59 1.56 -20.34
C GLN A 220 -18.93 0.80 -20.37
N THR A 221 -18.90 -0.53 -20.47
CA THR A 221 -20.10 -1.38 -20.38
C THR A 221 -20.39 -1.81 -18.95
N THR A 222 -19.36 -2.24 -18.21
CA THR A 222 -19.56 -2.86 -16.88
C THR A 222 -19.32 -1.93 -15.71
N GLY A 223 -18.61 -0.81 -15.90
CA GLY A 223 -18.14 0.04 -14.81
C GLY A 223 -16.88 -0.48 -14.10
N LYS A 224 -16.35 -1.65 -14.47
CA LYS A 224 -15.13 -2.22 -13.88
C LYS A 224 -13.91 -1.32 -14.14
N PRO A 225 -13.11 -0.94 -13.13
CA PRO A 225 -11.89 -0.19 -13.36
C PRO A 225 -10.85 -1.05 -14.11
N LYS A 226 -10.09 -0.42 -15.00
CA LYS A 226 -9.00 -1.03 -15.76
C LYS A 226 -7.65 -0.76 -15.11
N GLY A 227 -6.81 -1.78 -15.13
CA GLY A 227 -5.43 -1.74 -14.67
C GLY A 227 -4.83 -3.14 -14.73
N ASN A 228 -3.51 -3.23 -14.70
CA ASN A 228 -2.84 -4.51 -14.52
C ASN A 228 -3.02 -5.00 -13.07
N SER A 229 -2.79 -6.29 -12.83
CA SER A 229 -2.72 -6.81 -11.48
C SER A 229 -1.69 -6.05 -10.63
N GLY A 230 -2.02 -5.77 -9.37
CA GLY A 230 -1.25 -4.92 -8.47
C GLY A 230 -1.39 -3.41 -8.70
N ALA A 231 -2.18 -2.95 -9.69
CA ALA A 231 -2.51 -1.54 -9.83
C ALA A 231 -3.35 -1.06 -8.63
N ALA A 232 -3.08 0.15 -8.16
CA ALA A 232 -3.87 0.79 -7.12
C ALA A 232 -4.91 1.69 -7.76
N ILE A 233 -6.19 1.43 -7.50
CA ILE A 233 -7.31 2.23 -7.99
C ILE A 233 -7.90 2.98 -6.81
N VAL A 234 -7.93 4.30 -6.89
CA VAL A 234 -8.57 5.17 -5.90
C VAL A 234 -9.74 5.88 -6.56
N SER A 235 -10.91 5.87 -5.91
CA SER A 235 -12.08 6.58 -6.43
C SER A 235 -13.01 7.08 -5.33
N PHE A 236 -13.80 8.11 -5.67
CA PHE A 236 -14.64 8.86 -4.74
C PHE A 236 -16.07 8.99 -5.26
N GLY A 237 -17.01 9.30 -4.35
CA GLY A 237 -18.42 9.47 -4.69
C GLY A 237 -19.16 8.12 -4.77
N GLY A 238 -20.40 8.08 -4.29
CA GLY A 238 -21.14 6.83 -4.11
C GLY A 238 -21.66 6.18 -5.41
N PRO A 239 -22.32 5.02 -5.32
CA PRO A 239 -22.75 4.24 -6.50
C PRO A 239 -23.76 4.96 -7.39
N CYS A 240 -24.42 6.02 -6.90
CA CYS A 240 -25.31 6.85 -7.71
C CYS A 240 -24.53 7.61 -8.81
N VAL A 241 -23.32 8.07 -8.50
CA VAL A 241 -22.51 8.91 -9.39
C VAL A 241 -21.26 8.22 -9.89
N ASN A 242 -20.75 7.19 -9.21
CA ASN A 242 -19.50 6.54 -9.57
C ASN A 242 -19.74 5.11 -10.06
N PRO A 243 -19.43 4.79 -11.34
CA PRO A 243 -19.64 3.46 -11.90
C PRO A 243 -18.70 2.39 -11.32
N ILE A 244 -17.54 2.76 -10.77
CA ILE A 244 -16.64 1.81 -10.10
C ILE A 244 -17.27 1.33 -8.80
N VAL A 245 -17.79 2.26 -7.99
CA VAL A 245 -18.50 1.93 -6.75
C VAL A 245 -19.78 1.15 -7.08
N LYS A 246 -20.55 1.61 -8.08
CA LYS A 246 -21.76 0.89 -8.52
C LYS A 246 -21.44 -0.52 -9.00
N TYR A 247 -20.37 -0.71 -9.76
CA TYR A 247 -19.90 -2.02 -10.17
C TYR A 247 -19.55 -2.87 -8.95
N ALA A 248 -18.70 -2.41 -8.04
CA ALA A 248 -18.27 -3.18 -6.87
C ALA A 248 -19.43 -3.62 -5.96
N GLU A 249 -20.55 -2.89 -5.96
CA GLU A 249 -21.71 -3.19 -5.11
C GLU A 249 -22.84 -3.96 -5.82
N SER A 250 -22.79 -4.05 -7.15
CA SER A 250 -23.87 -4.63 -7.96
C SER A 250 -24.04 -6.13 -7.72
N ALA A 251 -25.30 -6.59 -7.78
CA ALA A 251 -25.62 -8.01 -7.62
C ALA A 251 -24.94 -8.90 -8.68
N ASP A 252 -24.89 -8.39 -9.91
CA ASP A 252 -24.35 -9.08 -11.11
C ASP A 252 -22.81 -9.11 -11.17
N THR A 253 -22.13 -8.37 -10.31
CA THR A 253 -20.68 -8.34 -10.25
C THR A 253 -20.15 -9.68 -9.72
N PRO A 254 -19.05 -10.24 -10.29
CA PRO A 254 -18.44 -11.45 -9.74
C PRO A 254 -18.09 -11.27 -8.27
N GLN A 255 -18.30 -12.31 -7.46
CA GLN A 255 -18.09 -12.24 -6.00
C GLN A 255 -16.69 -11.75 -5.60
N VAL A 256 -15.68 -12.09 -6.39
CA VAL A 256 -14.27 -11.70 -6.19
C VAL A 256 -13.99 -10.22 -6.48
N ASP A 257 -14.88 -9.54 -7.20
CA ASP A 257 -14.75 -8.12 -7.56
C ASP A 257 -15.59 -7.21 -6.65
N LYS A 258 -16.37 -7.79 -5.71
CA LYS A 258 -17.30 -7.02 -4.88
C LYS A 258 -16.62 -6.39 -3.66
N ALA A 259 -17.01 -5.15 -3.36
CA ALA A 259 -16.63 -4.46 -2.13
C ALA A 259 -17.22 -5.16 -0.88
N PRO A 260 -16.53 -5.12 0.28
CA PRO A 260 -17.01 -5.73 1.53
C PRO A 260 -18.29 -5.07 2.07
N ILE A 261 -18.41 -3.76 1.89
CA ILE A 261 -19.54 -2.96 2.34
C ILE A 261 -20.23 -2.37 1.12
N LYS A 262 -21.55 -2.16 1.20
CA LYS A 262 -22.31 -1.51 0.13
C LYS A 262 -23.35 -0.56 0.67
N PHE A 263 -23.69 0.43 -0.15
CA PHE A 263 -24.81 1.32 0.09
C PHE A 263 -26.15 0.59 -0.14
N HIS A 264 -27.12 0.87 0.73
CA HIS A 264 -28.46 0.34 0.61
C HIS A 264 -29.50 1.38 1.00
N VAL A 265 -30.64 1.34 0.31
CA VAL A 265 -31.81 2.18 0.62
C VAL A 265 -32.91 1.29 1.14
N GLN A 266 -33.35 1.53 2.37
CA GLN A 266 -34.46 0.84 3.00
C GLN A 266 -35.55 1.84 3.38
N GLY A 267 -36.55 2.02 2.52
CA GLY A 267 -37.59 3.03 2.72
C GLY A 267 -36.98 4.44 2.75
N GLN A 268 -37.14 5.13 3.89
CA GLN A 268 -36.63 6.50 4.10
C GLN A 268 -35.25 6.53 4.80
N LEU A 269 -34.55 5.40 4.82
CA LEU A 269 -33.22 5.27 5.40
C LEU A 269 -32.18 4.99 4.31
N TYR A 270 -31.05 5.67 4.44
CA TYR A 270 -29.80 5.28 3.80
C TYR A 270 -28.97 4.49 4.79
N GLN A 271 -28.35 3.41 4.32
CA GLN A 271 -27.65 2.44 5.16
C GLN A 271 -26.37 1.96 4.47
N PHE A 272 -25.35 1.66 5.28
CA PHE A 272 -24.27 0.78 4.88
C PHE A 272 -24.56 -0.63 5.41
N ILE A 273 -24.44 -1.62 4.55
CA ILE A 273 -24.66 -3.03 4.90
C ILE A 273 -23.49 -3.87 4.41
N HIS A 274 -23.32 -5.05 5.01
CA HIS A 274 -22.36 -6.01 4.49
C HIS A 274 -22.76 -6.46 3.08
N GLN A 275 -21.76 -6.86 2.30
CA GLN A 275 -21.96 -7.33 0.94
C GLN A 275 -23.00 -8.46 0.82
N ASN A 276 -23.02 -9.39 1.79
CA ASN A 276 -23.98 -10.50 1.89
C ASN A 276 -25.43 -10.04 2.20
N GLY A 277 -25.66 -8.75 2.43
CA GLY A 277 -26.95 -8.16 2.73
C GLY A 277 -27.28 -8.03 4.22
N SER A 278 -26.43 -8.49 5.13
CA SER A 278 -26.67 -8.34 6.56
C SER A 278 -26.42 -6.91 7.02
N ASN A 279 -27.29 -6.43 7.92
CA ASN A 279 -27.21 -5.08 8.47
C ASN A 279 -25.93 -4.87 9.30
N ILE A 280 -25.44 -3.62 9.31
CA ILE A 280 -24.42 -3.13 10.23
C ILE A 280 -25.12 -2.22 11.23
N GLU A 281 -25.05 -2.56 12.52
CA GLU A 281 -25.75 -1.83 13.58
C GLU A 281 -25.32 -0.35 13.62
N GLY A 282 -26.30 0.55 13.57
CA GLY A 282 -26.08 2.01 13.66
C GLY A 282 -25.55 2.66 12.38
N ALA A 283 -25.36 1.89 11.31
CA ALA A 283 -24.88 2.37 10.02
C ALA A 283 -26.00 2.91 9.12
N GLU A 284 -27.05 3.47 9.72
CA GLU A 284 -28.21 4.03 9.05
C GLU A 284 -28.48 5.49 9.43
N LEU A 285 -28.99 6.27 8.47
CA LEU A 285 -29.48 7.62 8.70
C LEU A 285 -30.77 7.88 7.90
N PRO A 286 -31.72 8.66 8.46
CA PRO A 286 -32.86 9.17 7.69
C PRO A 286 -32.38 10.04 6.52
N ILE A 287 -32.97 9.85 5.34
CA ILE A 287 -32.63 10.64 4.14
C ILE A 287 -32.78 12.15 4.40
N THR A 288 -33.70 12.54 5.28
CA THR A 288 -33.99 13.95 5.62
C THR A 288 -32.85 14.67 6.34
N VAL A 289 -31.91 13.96 6.97
CA VAL A 289 -30.77 14.60 7.67
C VAL A 289 -29.51 14.68 6.79
N ILE A 290 -29.45 13.89 5.72
CA ILE A 290 -28.30 13.80 4.81
C ILE A 290 -28.06 15.14 4.11
N ASN A 291 -26.79 15.54 4.02
CA ASN A 291 -26.33 16.85 3.53
C ASN A 291 -26.84 18.07 4.31
N ASN A 292 -27.66 17.88 5.36
CA ASN A 292 -28.10 18.94 6.26
C ASN A 292 -27.13 19.01 7.44
N ASP A 293 -27.56 18.50 8.60
CA ASP A 293 -26.80 18.47 9.85
C ASP A 293 -25.99 17.18 10.03
N ARG A 294 -26.22 16.15 9.22
CA ARG A 294 -25.55 14.85 9.35
C ARG A 294 -25.24 14.21 8.00
N ASP A 295 -24.26 13.34 8.00
CA ASP A 295 -23.97 12.43 6.90
C ASP A 295 -23.22 11.21 7.47
N MET A 296 -23.07 10.18 6.66
CA MET A 296 -22.27 9.01 7.02
C MET A 296 -21.42 8.63 5.83
N PHE A 297 -20.19 8.21 6.10
CA PHE A 297 -19.26 7.83 5.05
C PHE A 297 -18.54 6.53 5.34
N LEU A 298 -18.10 5.92 4.24
CA LEU A 298 -17.31 4.70 4.18
C LEU A 298 -15.95 5.05 3.56
N ILE A 299 -14.90 4.52 4.19
CA ILE A 299 -13.57 4.40 3.60
C ILE A 299 -13.24 2.91 3.63
N GLU A 300 -12.99 2.31 2.47
CA GLU A 300 -12.68 0.89 2.38
C GLU A 300 -11.56 0.61 1.39
N ILE A 301 -10.79 -0.44 1.67
CA ILE A 301 -9.83 -1.03 0.76
C ILE A 301 -10.08 -2.53 0.61
N PHE A 302 -9.86 -3.05 -0.59
CA PHE A 302 -9.96 -4.48 -0.89
C PHE A 302 -9.19 -4.82 -2.17
N THR A 303 -9.12 -6.10 -2.52
CA THR A 303 -8.54 -6.57 -3.79
C THR A 303 -9.65 -7.10 -4.68
N ASP A 304 -9.65 -6.75 -5.97
CA ASP A 304 -10.59 -7.35 -6.93
C ASP A 304 -10.10 -8.70 -7.48
N GLY A 305 -10.91 -9.37 -8.30
CA GLY A 305 -10.62 -10.70 -8.83
C GLY A 305 -9.45 -10.75 -9.82
N GLU A 306 -8.93 -9.59 -10.23
CA GLU A 306 -7.74 -9.46 -11.09
C GLU A 306 -6.50 -9.02 -10.29
N GLY A 307 -6.61 -8.92 -8.97
CA GLY A 307 -5.50 -8.55 -8.09
C GLY A 307 -5.21 -7.05 -8.03
N LYS A 308 -6.15 -6.18 -8.44
CA LYS A 308 -6.02 -4.73 -8.26
C LYS A 308 -6.38 -4.34 -6.84
N TYR A 309 -5.61 -3.43 -6.23
CA TYR A 309 -5.95 -2.84 -4.95
C TYR A 309 -6.94 -1.71 -5.19
N ILE A 310 -8.11 -1.77 -4.56
CA ILE A 310 -9.18 -0.78 -4.72
C ILE A 310 -9.31 -0.02 -3.40
N MET A 311 -9.39 1.30 -3.47
CA MET A 311 -9.78 2.17 -2.37
C MET A 311 -10.99 3.01 -2.78
N LEU A 312 -12.08 2.87 -2.04
CA LEU A 312 -13.31 3.64 -2.25
C LEU A 312 -13.56 4.54 -1.04
N CYS A 313 -13.92 5.79 -1.32
CA CYS A 313 -14.22 6.79 -0.30
C CYS A 313 -15.49 7.54 -0.69
N TYR A 314 -16.59 7.31 0.01
CA TYR A 314 -17.84 7.99 -0.32
C TYR A 314 -18.81 8.10 0.87
N GLY A 315 -19.64 9.12 0.83
CA GLY A 315 -20.74 9.31 1.76
C GLY A 315 -22.10 8.94 1.17
N PHE A 316 -23.12 8.96 2.01
CA PHE A 316 -24.50 8.97 1.55
C PHE A 316 -24.81 10.23 0.73
N GLY A 317 -24.24 11.36 1.14
CA GLY A 317 -24.26 12.62 0.41
C GLY A 317 -22.87 13.15 0.08
N TRP A 318 -22.84 14.32 -0.57
CA TRP A 318 -21.59 14.99 -0.91
C TRP A 318 -20.83 15.48 0.33
N LYS A 319 -21.56 15.85 1.40
CA LYS A 319 -20.93 16.23 2.68
C LYS A 319 -20.22 15.03 3.29
N GLY A 320 -20.81 13.84 3.24
CA GLY A 320 -20.20 12.60 3.67
C GLY A 320 -18.95 12.25 2.86
N THR A 321 -18.99 12.34 1.52
CA THR A 321 -17.80 12.10 0.68
C THR A 321 -16.67 13.08 1.03
N TYR A 322 -16.99 14.36 1.21
CA TYR A 322 -16.01 15.37 1.59
C TYR A 322 -15.46 15.15 3.01
N ALA A 323 -16.32 14.76 3.95
CA ALA A 323 -15.94 14.37 5.31
C ALA A 323 -15.01 13.14 5.31
N ALA A 324 -15.22 12.17 4.42
CA ALA A 324 -14.35 11.00 4.26
C ALA A 324 -12.92 11.40 3.89
N GLY A 325 -12.76 12.27 2.89
CA GLY A 325 -11.45 12.78 2.48
C GLY A 325 -10.74 13.52 3.62
N LYS A 326 -11.45 14.40 4.34
CA LYS A 326 -10.91 15.12 5.50
C LYS A 326 -10.50 14.16 6.63
N TYR A 327 -11.39 13.25 7.01
CA TYR A 327 -11.13 12.28 8.07
C TYR A 327 -9.95 11.37 7.74
N PHE A 328 -9.84 10.93 6.48
CA PHE A 328 -8.66 10.21 6.03
C PHE A 328 -7.39 11.05 6.22
N HIS A 329 -7.40 12.31 5.78
CA HIS A 329 -6.24 13.19 5.87
C HIS A 329 -5.80 13.48 7.30
N THR A 330 -6.73 13.77 8.21
CA THR A 330 -6.42 14.31 9.54
C THR A 330 -6.42 13.28 10.65
N THR A 331 -7.10 12.15 10.45
CA THR A 331 -7.24 11.12 11.49
C THR A 331 -6.55 9.83 11.08
N ILE A 332 -6.85 9.29 9.90
CA ILE A 332 -6.31 7.99 9.47
C ILE A 332 -4.85 8.09 9.06
N TYR A 333 -4.53 8.96 8.10
CA TYR A 333 -3.21 9.04 7.49
C TYR A 333 -2.06 9.38 8.47
N PRO A 334 -2.24 10.27 9.45
CA PRO A 334 -1.18 10.54 10.43
C PRO A 334 -0.95 9.41 11.42
N ASN A 335 -1.89 8.46 11.53
CA ASN A 335 -1.89 7.36 12.50
C ASN A 335 -2.15 6.01 11.83
N LEU A 336 -1.64 5.81 10.61
CA LEU A 336 -1.94 4.62 9.78
C LEU A 336 -1.73 3.31 10.54
N GLU A 337 -0.70 3.24 11.38
CA GLU A 337 -0.34 2.07 12.19
C GLU A 337 -1.44 1.63 13.17
N LEU A 338 -2.39 2.51 13.51
CA LEU A 338 -3.52 2.21 14.39
C LEU A 338 -4.74 1.66 13.63
N HIS A 339 -4.73 1.73 12.30
CA HIS A 339 -5.87 1.38 11.44
C HIS A 339 -5.67 0.00 10.79
N ASN A 340 -5.87 -1.05 11.60
CA ASN A 340 -5.76 -2.45 11.17
C ASN A 340 -7.04 -3.01 10.52
N GLU A 341 -8.06 -2.18 10.37
CA GLU A 341 -9.27 -2.46 9.61
C GLU A 341 -9.07 -2.24 8.10
N SER A 342 -9.74 -3.02 7.26
CA SER A 342 -9.85 -2.76 5.80
C SER A 342 -10.92 -1.73 5.44
N TRP A 343 -11.94 -1.57 6.30
CA TRP A 343 -13.04 -0.64 6.08
C TRP A 343 -13.47 0.01 7.39
N ILE A 344 -13.95 1.25 7.30
CA ILE A 344 -14.44 2.03 8.44
C ILE A 344 -15.65 2.86 8.01
N ILE A 345 -16.68 2.85 8.86
CA ILE A 345 -17.90 3.65 8.71
C ILE A 345 -17.91 4.71 9.82
N VAL A 346 -18.07 5.97 9.43
CA VAL A 346 -18.05 7.09 10.36
C VAL A 346 -19.23 8.00 10.09
N LYS A 347 -19.91 8.40 11.16
CA LYS A 347 -20.96 9.42 11.13
C LYS A 347 -20.34 10.79 11.35
N TRP A 348 -20.66 11.74 10.48
CA TRP A 348 -20.34 13.15 10.61
C TRP A 348 -21.57 13.93 11.07
N GLU A 349 -21.39 14.85 12.02
CA GLU A 349 -22.45 15.71 12.56
C GLU A 349 -21.98 17.17 12.66
N ASP A 350 -22.69 18.07 12.00
CA ASP A 350 -22.53 19.53 12.05
C ASP A 350 -22.97 20.07 13.42
N THR A 351 -22.07 19.98 14.40
CA THR A 351 -22.40 20.26 15.80
C THR A 351 -22.40 21.76 16.08
N ASN A 352 -21.65 22.53 15.28
CA ASN A 352 -21.58 23.99 15.38
C ASN A 352 -22.64 24.72 14.53
N GLN A 353 -23.40 23.98 13.70
CA GLN A 353 -24.53 24.43 12.89
C GLN A 353 -24.16 25.50 11.84
N ASN A 354 -22.94 25.45 11.31
CA ASN A 354 -22.48 26.40 10.30
C ASN A 354 -22.74 25.93 8.86
N GLY A 355 -23.28 24.71 8.68
CA GLY A 355 -23.60 24.11 7.39
C GLY A 355 -22.37 23.62 6.61
N PHE A 356 -21.18 23.68 7.18
CA PHE A 356 -19.89 23.35 6.58
C PHE A 356 -19.31 22.08 7.21
N VAL A 357 -18.56 21.31 6.43
CA VAL A 357 -17.85 20.13 6.93
C VAL A 357 -16.51 20.56 7.55
N ASN A 358 -16.51 20.83 8.85
CA ASN A 358 -15.30 21.15 9.62
C ASN A 358 -14.39 19.93 9.77
N THR A 359 -13.13 20.20 10.09
CA THR A 359 -12.14 19.13 10.32
C THR A 359 -12.44 18.47 11.67
N PRO A 360 -12.13 17.17 11.86
CA PRO A 360 -12.18 16.57 13.19
C PRO A 360 -11.49 17.46 14.25
N GLY A 361 -12.23 17.83 15.30
CA GLY A 361 -11.74 18.72 16.36
C GLY A 361 -11.98 20.23 16.15
N GLU A 362 -12.55 20.65 15.01
CA GLU A 362 -12.79 22.06 14.67
C GLU A 362 -14.27 22.45 14.66
N GLY A 363 -15.09 21.78 15.48
CA GLY A 363 -16.49 22.13 15.72
C GLY A 363 -17.53 21.11 15.23
N ASP A 364 -17.13 20.16 14.37
CA ASP A 364 -17.95 19.02 14.00
C ASP A 364 -17.56 17.76 14.75
N THR A 365 -18.52 16.85 14.91
CA THR A 365 -18.31 15.56 15.57
C THR A 365 -18.19 14.45 14.52
N TYR A 366 -17.19 13.59 14.73
CA TYR A 366 -16.96 12.39 13.93
C TYR A 366 -17.02 11.17 14.84
N THR A 367 -18.00 10.30 14.62
CA THR A 367 -18.22 9.10 15.44
C THR A 367 -18.01 7.85 14.60
N ILE A 368 -17.03 7.03 14.97
CA ILE A 368 -16.86 5.70 14.36
C ILE A 368 -18.07 4.85 14.74
N ILE A 369 -18.79 4.36 13.72
CA ILE A 369 -19.95 3.51 13.89
C ILE A 369 -19.53 2.05 13.88
N SER A 370 -18.73 1.66 12.88
CA SER A 370 -18.26 0.30 12.73
C SER A 370 -16.99 0.25 11.89
N LYS A 371 -16.22 -0.82 12.04
CA LYS A 371 -15.01 -1.09 11.26
C LYS A 371 -14.72 -2.59 11.21
N GLY A 372 -14.03 -3.05 10.17
CA GLY A 372 -13.72 -4.47 10.03
C GLY A 372 -12.82 -4.82 8.86
N ASN A 373 -12.70 -6.12 8.61
CA ASN A 373 -11.77 -6.71 7.64
C ASN A 373 -12.52 -7.42 6.50
N TRP A 374 -11.92 -7.39 5.31
CA TRP A 374 -12.35 -8.08 4.09
C TRP A 374 -11.78 -9.49 4.00
#